data_AF-A0A2S2QP16-F1
#
_entry.id   AF-A0A2S2QP16-F1
#
_cell.length_a   1.000
_cell.length_b   1.000
_cell.length_c   1.000
_cell.angle_alpha   90.00
_cell.angle_beta   90.00
_cell.angle_gamma   90.00
#
_symmetry.space_group_name_H-M   'P 1'
#
loop_
_entity.id
_entity.type
_entity.pdbx_description
1 polymer ?
#
loop_
_entity_poly.entity_id
_entity_poly.type
_entity_poly.pdbx_seq_one_letter_code
_entity_poly.pdbx_strand_id
1 'polypeptide(L)'
;MRAMGSKTLRFLVFLNATATFSVCLPSLIGTRMHQNSSTNKLFDCLSNITRTYFDRRTIYMYFNKSGTADYTAAVDSFTKAVQTPKVIMPYSSFNVVQQAKGVFAFLAEDDLYMELLNITQQSHFVAVWTRQLSMNGIRRVFRDFWGHGKHINIIGLLMMDDGTVNVYTYRPFSNYGCSKLGRPFLLDYWKNDTFRWGVDLFSSKLKTGNMLGCPIKCVGNEQPPDIVLRREADQQWSMSGLGGKMLEFVAKYMNFTPVITSPKGDMDEMYSWYYSADVLNNITVMLYNDEVDLAFGWYSYATLNHDYTTELAKSTSVDCLGWAVPYRAGPRPQPWTNYVYEFDKFGWMFIGSIFVVVVGVFYFFRKMG
;
A
#
# COMPACT_ATOMS: atom_id res chain seq x y z
N MET A 1 -35.49 48.09 5.35
CA MET A 1 -34.45 49.09 5.68
C MET A 1 -33.19 48.69 4.92
N ARG A 2 -32.89 49.34 3.77
CA ARG A 2 -31.74 50.26 3.55
C ARG A 2 -30.41 49.72 4.10
N ALA A 3 -29.28 49.66 3.40
CA ALA A 3 -28.80 50.04 2.06
C ALA A 3 -27.46 49.27 1.84
N MET A 4 -27.11 48.72 0.67
CA MET A 4 -26.48 49.35 -0.52
C MET A 4 -25.20 50.17 -0.28
N GLY A 5 -24.10 49.78 -0.97
CA GLY A 5 -22.87 50.57 -1.22
C GLY A 5 -21.60 49.69 -1.23
N SER A 6 -21.13 49.13 -2.35
CA SER A 6 -20.34 49.73 -3.45
C SER A 6 -19.09 50.49 -2.98
N LYS A 7 -17.89 49.98 -3.35
CA LYS A 7 -16.96 50.68 -4.27
C LYS A 7 -15.65 49.91 -4.52
N THR A 8 -15.36 49.81 -5.81
CA THR A 8 -14.10 49.51 -6.51
C THR A 8 -12.99 50.50 -6.16
N LEU A 9 -11.72 50.07 -6.15
CA LEU A 9 -10.61 50.96 -6.53
C LEU A 9 -9.50 50.20 -7.27
N ARG A 10 -9.15 50.73 -8.44
CA ARG A 10 -8.04 50.35 -9.32
C ARG A 10 -6.75 51.00 -8.81
N PHE A 11 -5.61 50.35 -9.03
CA PHE A 11 -4.33 51.05 -9.18
C PHE A 11 -3.71 50.67 -10.54
N LEU A 12 -3.62 51.68 -11.41
CA LEU A 12 -2.69 51.75 -12.53
C LEU A 12 -1.36 52.27 -11.99
N VAL A 13 -0.26 51.64 -12.40
CA VAL A 13 1.08 52.26 -12.36
C VAL A 13 1.60 52.28 -13.79
N PHE A 14 1.73 53.48 -14.34
CA PHE A 14 2.53 53.77 -15.52
C PHE A 14 3.98 53.89 -15.08
N LEU A 15 4.89 53.17 -15.75
CA LEU A 15 6.31 53.53 -15.80
C LEU A 15 6.77 53.41 -17.26
N ASN A 16 6.94 54.58 -17.87
CA ASN A 16 7.70 54.80 -19.09
C ASN A 16 9.18 54.61 -18.77
N ALA A 17 9.87 53.76 -19.53
CA ALA A 17 11.32 53.82 -19.68
C ALA A 17 11.68 53.52 -21.13
N THR A 18 11.97 54.59 -21.87
CA THR A 18 12.70 54.56 -23.14
C THR A 18 14.14 54.11 -22.88
N ALA A 19 14.58 53.03 -23.52
CA ALA A 19 15.99 52.74 -23.73
C ALA A 19 16.20 52.17 -25.14
N THR A 20 16.99 52.90 -25.91
CA THR A 20 17.48 52.60 -27.25
C THR A 20 18.57 51.53 -27.24
N PHE A 21 18.53 50.67 -28.27
CA PHE A 21 19.62 49.93 -28.93
C PHE A 21 20.78 49.34 -28.08
N SER A 22 20.88 48.01 -28.09
CA SER A 22 22.13 47.34 -28.48
C SER A 22 21.82 45.93 -28.98
N VAL A 23 22.10 45.71 -30.27
CA VAL A 23 22.12 44.38 -30.90
C VAL A 23 23.39 43.68 -30.44
N CYS A 24 23.25 42.63 -29.63
CA CYS A 24 24.30 41.64 -29.38
C CYS A 24 23.68 40.23 -29.37
N LEU A 25 23.58 39.61 -30.55
CA LEU A 25 23.78 38.16 -30.68
C LEU A 25 25.28 37.98 -30.97
N PRO A 26 26.00 37.06 -30.29
CA PRO A 26 25.61 35.65 -30.21
C PRO A 26 25.87 34.98 -28.85
N SER A 27 24.84 34.41 -28.21
CA SER A 27 24.99 33.39 -27.15
C SER A 27 23.97 32.24 -27.23
N LEU A 28 23.08 32.25 -28.23
CA LEU A 28 21.98 31.30 -28.39
C LEU A 28 22.37 29.92 -28.96
N ILE A 29 23.59 29.76 -29.48
CA ILE A 29 24.05 28.49 -30.07
C ILE A 29 24.71 27.58 -29.02
N GLY A 30 25.40 28.17 -28.02
CA GLY A 30 26.03 27.41 -26.93
C GLY A 30 25.03 26.85 -25.92
N THR A 31 23.96 27.58 -25.63
CA THR A 31 22.90 27.14 -24.70
C THR A 31 22.08 25.98 -25.25
N ARG A 32 21.74 25.99 -26.54
CA ARG A 32 21.02 24.88 -27.20
C ARG A 32 21.82 23.59 -27.27
N MET A 33 23.12 23.64 -27.57
CA MET A 33 23.96 22.43 -27.62
C MET A 33 24.22 21.84 -26.23
N HIS A 34 24.49 22.67 -25.22
CA HIS A 34 24.64 22.19 -23.84
C HIS A 34 23.34 21.61 -23.27
N GLN A 35 22.21 22.24 -23.57
CA GLN A 35 20.91 21.76 -23.13
C GLN A 35 20.57 20.39 -23.76
N ASN A 36 20.81 20.21 -25.07
CA ASN A 36 20.59 18.93 -25.76
C ASN A 36 21.50 17.80 -25.26
N SER A 37 22.78 18.07 -24.95
CA SER A 37 23.69 17.06 -24.40
C SER A 37 23.30 16.66 -22.96
N SER A 38 22.86 17.63 -22.16
CA SER A 38 22.42 17.39 -20.78
C SER A 38 21.13 16.55 -20.73
N THR A 39 20.13 16.87 -21.56
CA THR A 39 18.88 16.09 -21.63
C THR A 39 19.10 14.65 -22.05
N ASN A 40 20.06 14.39 -22.94
CA ASN A 40 20.39 13.02 -23.34
C ASN A 40 20.87 12.18 -22.15
N LYS A 41 21.77 12.72 -21.32
CA LYS A 41 22.27 12.01 -20.12
C LYS A 41 21.16 11.71 -19.10
N LEU A 42 20.21 12.63 -18.94
CA LEU A 42 19.03 12.43 -18.10
C LEU A 42 18.18 11.26 -18.59
N PHE A 43 17.95 11.18 -19.90
CA PHE A 43 17.18 10.10 -20.51
C PHE A 43 17.94 8.77 -20.56
N ASP A 44 19.27 8.79 -20.70
CA ASP A 44 20.11 7.60 -20.58
C ASP A 44 20.07 7.04 -19.15
N CYS A 45 20.15 7.90 -18.13
CA CYS A 45 19.96 7.52 -16.73
C CYS A 45 18.58 6.89 -16.51
N LEU A 46 17.52 7.54 -17.00
CA LEU A 46 16.16 7.01 -16.87
C LEU A 46 15.98 5.69 -17.61
N SER A 47 16.57 5.53 -18.80
CA SER A 47 16.60 4.27 -19.54
C SER A 47 17.27 3.17 -18.73
N ASN A 48 18.43 3.45 -18.12
CA ASN A 48 19.12 2.52 -17.24
C ASN A 48 18.24 2.09 -16.06
N ILE A 49 17.61 3.04 -15.36
CA ILE A 49 16.68 2.75 -14.26
C ILE A 49 15.54 1.85 -14.75
N THR A 50 14.96 2.14 -15.91
CA THR A 50 13.85 1.34 -16.44
C THR A 50 14.25 -0.10 -16.76
N ARG A 51 15.46 -0.32 -17.30
CA ARG A 51 15.99 -1.67 -17.55
C ARG A 51 16.28 -2.40 -16.24
N THR A 52 16.98 -1.75 -15.31
CA THR A 52 17.42 -2.40 -14.07
C THR A 52 16.26 -2.79 -13.16
N TYR A 53 15.21 -1.96 -13.07
CA TYR A 53 14.13 -2.16 -12.09
C TYR A 53 12.81 -2.68 -12.69
N PHE A 54 12.58 -2.52 -14.01
CA PHE A 54 11.22 -2.58 -14.56
C PHE A 54 11.01 -3.44 -15.82
N ASP A 55 11.94 -4.35 -16.17
CA ASP A 55 11.94 -5.18 -17.40
C ASP A 55 10.63 -5.96 -17.74
N ARG A 56 9.64 -6.04 -16.83
CA ARG A 56 8.34 -6.72 -17.05
C ARG A 56 7.11 -5.89 -16.67
N ARG A 57 7.24 -4.60 -16.34
CA ARG A 57 6.14 -3.76 -15.86
C ARG A 57 5.69 -2.75 -16.93
N THR A 58 4.40 -2.44 -16.93
CA THR A 58 3.86 -1.35 -17.76
C THR A 58 4.41 -0.02 -17.26
N ILE A 59 5.19 0.65 -18.13
CA ILE A 59 5.67 2.01 -17.88
C ILE A 59 4.63 2.97 -18.46
N TYR A 60 3.94 3.66 -17.57
CA TYR A 60 3.03 4.75 -17.89
C TYR A 60 3.82 6.05 -17.92
N MET A 61 3.68 6.76 -19.03
CA MET A 61 4.36 8.02 -19.24
C MET A 61 3.35 9.14 -19.16
N TYR A 62 3.65 10.15 -18.37
CA TYR A 62 2.71 11.22 -18.09
C TYR A 62 3.32 12.56 -18.48
N PHE A 63 2.77 13.16 -19.53
CA PHE A 63 3.28 14.39 -20.11
C PHE A 63 2.16 15.31 -20.62
N ASN A 64 2.39 16.62 -20.55
CA ASN A 64 1.45 17.70 -20.86
C ASN A 64 1.10 17.82 -22.36
N LYS A 65 -0.11 18.21 -22.74
CA LYS A 65 -0.44 18.52 -24.15
C LYS A 65 0.09 19.88 -24.64
N SER A 66 1.04 20.52 -23.93
CA SER A 66 1.56 21.81 -24.38
C SER A 66 2.43 21.58 -25.62
N GLY A 67 1.92 21.96 -26.80
CA GLY A 67 2.58 21.79 -28.10
C GLY A 67 3.82 22.66 -28.30
N THR A 68 4.68 22.78 -27.29
CA THR A 68 5.97 23.46 -27.40
C THR A 68 6.99 22.52 -28.04
N ALA A 69 7.81 23.03 -28.97
CA ALA A 69 8.71 22.20 -29.78
C ALA A 69 9.79 21.49 -28.93
N ASP A 70 10.29 22.17 -27.90
CA ASP A 70 11.28 21.61 -26.96
C ASP A 70 10.71 20.44 -26.15
N TYR A 71 9.41 20.48 -25.89
CA TYR A 71 8.67 19.47 -25.15
C TYR A 71 8.45 18.19 -25.98
N THR A 72 8.02 18.32 -27.24
CA THR A 72 7.93 17.17 -28.16
C THR A 72 9.27 16.49 -28.37
N ALA A 73 10.36 17.26 -28.44
CA ALA A 73 11.70 16.71 -28.58
C ALA A 73 12.13 15.91 -27.33
N ALA A 74 11.81 16.38 -26.13
CA ALA A 74 12.09 15.66 -24.88
C ALA A 74 11.33 14.33 -24.78
N VAL A 75 10.03 14.33 -25.11
CA VAL A 75 9.19 13.12 -25.13
C VAL A 75 9.65 12.13 -26.19
N ASP A 76 10.03 12.59 -27.38
CA ASP A 76 10.54 11.74 -28.47
C ASP A 76 11.90 11.13 -28.11
N SER A 77 12.79 11.91 -27.49
CA SER A 77 14.11 11.45 -27.05
C SER A 77 13.97 10.39 -25.97
N PHE A 78 13.04 10.60 -25.03
CA PHE A 78 12.73 9.64 -24.00
C PHE A 78 12.08 8.36 -24.53
N THR A 79 11.13 8.50 -25.44
CA THR A 79 10.47 7.36 -26.11
C THR A 79 11.48 6.51 -26.88
N LYS A 80 12.52 7.11 -27.48
CA LYS A 80 13.61 6.37 -28.11
C LYS A 80 14.51 5.65 -27.11
N ALA A 81 14.72 6.22 -25.92
CA ALA A 81 15.63 5.66 -24.92
C ALA A 81 15.06 4.42 -24.19
N VAL A 82 13.75 4.37 -23.92
CA VAL A 82 13.10 3.23 -23.25
C VAL A 82 12.84 2.11 -24.27
N GLN A 83 13.47 0.94 -24.12
CA GLN A 83 13.45 -0.11 -25.15
C GLN A 83 12.22 -1.04 -25.08
N THR A 84 11.68 -1.39 -23.90
CA THR A 84 10.47 -2.24 -23.72
C THR A 84 10.09 -2.39 -22.22
N PRO A 85 8.85 -2.80 -21.85
CA PRO A 85 7.60 -2.71 -22.59
C PRO A 85 6.88 -1.37 -22.37
N LYS A 86 6.26 -0.85 -23.44
CA LYS A 86 5.65 0.48 -23.52
C LYS A 86 4.13 0.41 -23.52
N VAL A 87 3.49 1.15 -22.62
CA VAL A 87 2.16 1.70 -22.88
C VAL A 87 2.23 3.20 -22.60
N ILE A 88 2.49 3.97 -23.66
CA ILE A 88 2.47 5.44 -23.60
C ILE A 88 1.01 5.87 -23.64
N MET A 89 0.44 6.19 -22.48
CA MET A 89 -0.91 6.71 -22.40
C MET A 89 -0.88 8.24 -22.45
N PRO A 90 -1.59 8.87 -23.40
CA PRO A 90 -1.81 10.31 -23.32
C PRO A 90 -2.60 10.64 -22.04
N TYR A 91 -2.35 11.82 -21.48
CA TYR A 91 -3.05 12.37 -20.31
C TYR A 91 -4.58 12.16 -20.36
N SER A 92 -5.19 12.31 -21.54
CA SER A 92 -6.64 12.18 -21.74
C SER A 92 -7.21 10.78 -21.51
N SER A 93 -6.39 9.72 -21.44
CA SER A 93 -6.85 8.34 -21.21
C SER A 93 -6.69 7.87 -19.76
N PHE A 94 -6.29 8.76 -18.83
CA PHE A 94 -5.84 8.38 -17.50
C PHE A 94 -6.94 7.93 -16.52
N ASN A 95 -8.22 8.24 -16.80
CA ASN A 95 -9.35 7.86 -15.93
C ASN A 95 -9.51 6.35 -15.70
N VAL A 96 -8.94 5.50 -16.57
CA VAL A 96 -9.02 4.02 -16.47
C VAL A 96 -7.91 3.42 -15.59
N VAL A 97 -6.87 4.20 -15.23
CA VAL A 97 -5.60 3.69 -14.68
C VAL A 97 -5.52 3.78 -13.16
N GLN A 98 -6.51 4.35 -12.48
CA GLN A 98 -6.47 4.64 -11.03
C GLN A 98 -6.20 3.40 -10.15
N GLN A 99 -6.44 2.18 -10.65
CA GLN A 99 -6.18 0.92 -9.94
C GLN A 99 -5.00 0.09 -10.51
N ALA A 100 -4.32 0.58 -11.54
CA ALA A 100 -3.24 -0.18 -12.18
C ALA A 100 -1.91 -0.02 -11.42
N LYS A 101 -1.33 -1.15 -11.01
CA LYS A 101 0.04 -1.21 -10.51
C LYS A 101 1.02 -1.05 -11.66
N GLY A 102 1.89 -0.05 -11.59
CA GLY A 102 2.79 0.26 -12.69
C GLY A 102 4.00 1.11 -12.30
N VAL A 103 4.74 1.52 -13.32
CA VAL A 103 5.85 2.48 -13.19
C VAL A 103 5.44 3.76 -13.89
N PHE A 104 5.48 4.88 -13.20
CA PHE A 104 5.02 6.17 -13.68
C PHE A 104 6.21 7.12 -13.77
N ALA A 105 6.66 7.40 -14.99
CA ALA A 105 7.67 8.40 -15.24
C ALA A 105 6.99 9.68 -15.76
N PHE A 106 7.29 10.82 -15.13
CA PHE A 106 6.60 12.07 -15.43
C PHE A 106 7.52 13.27 -15.30
N LEU A 107 7.23 14.32 -16.09
CA LEU A 107 7.86 15.61 -15.91
C LEU A 107 7.19 16.32 -14.73
N ALA A 108 7.97 16.54 -13.68
CA ALA A 108 7.47 17.08 -12.41
C ALA A 108 7.43 18.63 -12.39
N GLU A 109 7.56 19.26 -13.55
CA GLU A 109 7.53 20.72 -13.73
C GLU A 109 6.10 21.27 -13.85
N ASP A 110 5.13 20.45 -14.25
CA ASP A 110 3.82 20.92 -14.74
C ASP A 110 2.66 20.76 -13.74
N ASP A 111 2.89 20.42 -12.47
CA ASP A 111 1.87 20.11 -11.42
C ASP A 111 0.81 19.04 -11.79
N LEU A 112 0.78 18.58 -13.03
CA LEU A 112 -0.13 17.56 -13.55
C LEU A 112 0.02 16.23 -12.76
N TYR A 113 1.21 15.95 -12.21
CA TYR A 113 1.47 14.75 -11.40
C TYR A 113 0.52 14.55 -10.21
N MET A 114 -0.24 15.58 -9.82
CA MET A 114 -1.28 15.49 -8.79
C MET A 114 -2.30 14.39 -9.06
N GLU A 115 -2.61 14.07 -10.32
CA GLU A 115 -3.51 12.95 -10.66
C GLU A 115 -2.90 11.59 -10.33
N LEU A 116 -1.56 11.50 -10.35
CA LEU A 116 -0.84 10.27 -10.03
C LEU A 116 -0.90 9.94 -8.53
N LEU A 117 -1.27 10.92 -7.69
CA LEU A 117 -1.36 10.75 -6.25
C LEU A 117 -2.43 9.74 -5.84
N ASN A 118 -3.49 9.58 -6.66
CA ASN A 118 -4.60 8.67 -6.42
C ASN A 118 -4.33 7.22 -6.88
N ILE A 119 -3.17 6.94 -7.50
CA ILE A 119 -2.79 5.58 -7.87
C ILE A 119 -2.48 4.75 -6.61
N THR A 120 -2.54 3.41 -6.71
CA THR A 120 -2.05 2.47 -5.68
C THR A 120 -0.61 2.74 -5.23
N GLN A 121 -0.34 2.58 -3.92
CA GLN A 121 0.98 2.80 -3.29
C GLN A 121 2.05 1.79 -3.74
N GLN A 122 1.64 0.67 -4.32
CA GLN A 122 2.55 -0.34 -4.87
C GLN A 122 3.20 0.08 -6.20
N SER A 123 2.72 1.16 -6.80
CA SER A 123 3.28 1.74 -8.02
C SER A 123 4.61 2.44 -7.75
N HIS A 124 5.45 2.52 -8.77
CA HIS A 124 6.77 3.15 -8.68
C HIS A 124 6.74 4.45 -9.47
N PHE A 125 7.30 5.51 -8.90
CA PHE A 125 7.20 6.86 -9.46
C PHE A 125 8.60 7.43 -9.70
N VAL A 126 8.79 8.01 -10.88
CA VAL A 126 10.01 8.70 -11.26
C VAL A 126 9.65 10.11 -11.70
N ALA A 127 9.89 11.06 -10.80
CA ALA A 127 9.78 12.48 -11.09
C ALA A 127 11.04 12.92 -11.86
N VAL A 128 10.87 13.58 -13.00
CA VAL A 128 11.98 14.02 -13.86
C VAL A 128 11.93 15.53 -13.97
N TRP A 129 13.05 16.19 -13.68
CA TRP A 129 13.24 17.62 -13.88
C TRP A 129 14.35 17.86 -14.89
N THR A 130 13.99 18.47 -16.01
CA THR A 130 14.90 18.75 -17.13
C THR A 130 15.75 19.99 -16.89
N ARG A 131 15.33 20.84 -15.95
CA ARG A 131 16.01 22.06 -15.54
C ARG A 131 16.35 22.01 -14.06
N GLN A 132 17.41 22.71 -13.68
CA GLN A 132 17.76 22.85 -12.28
C GLN A 132 16.65 23.59 -11.54
N LEU A 133 16.17 22.98 -10.46
CA LEU A 133 15.13 23.54 -9.60
C LEU A 133 15.68 23.77 -8.21
N SER A 134 15.06 24.73 -7.51
CA SER A 134 15.31 24.90 -6.09
C SER A 134 14.91 23.64 -5.33
N MET A 135 15.64 23.33 -4.25
CA MET A 135 15.31 22.20 -3.36
C MET A 135 13.89 22.28 -2.80
N ASN A 136 13.30 23.47 -2.71
CA ASN A 136 11.91 23.67 -2.31
C ASN A 136 10.90 23.16 -3.35
N GLY A 137 11.23 23.24 -4.64
CA GLY A 137 10.42 22.67 -5.72
C GLY A 137 10.37 21.15 -5.64
N ILE A 138 11.53 20.51 -5.49
CA ILE A 138 11.63 19.06 -5.34
C ILE A 138 10.92 18.59 -4.06
N ARG A 139 11.10 19.33 -2.96
CA ARG A 139 10.43 19.04 -1.68
C ARG A 139 8.91 19.12 -1.80
N ARG A 140 8.36 20.03 -2.61
CA ARG A 140 6.92 20.14 -2.84
C ARG A 140 6.36 18.84 -3.41
N VAL A 141 6.92 18.35 -4.51
CA VAL A 141 6.50 17.10 -5.16
C VAL A 141 6.55 15.93 -4.17
N PHE A 142 7.67 15.76 -3.45
CA PHE A 142 7.77 14.69 -2.45
C PHE A 142 6.78 14.82 -1.30
N ARG A 143 6.49 16.06 -0.86
CA ARG A 143 5.47 16.31 0.17
C ARG A 143 4.08 15.93 -0.32
N ASP A 144 3.78 16.15 -1.59
CA ASP A 144 2.46 15.85 -2.12
C ASP A 144 2.30 14.32 -2.29
N PHE A 145 3.34 13.63 -2.77
CA PHE A 145 3.38 12.15 -2.82
C PHE A 145 3.31 11.50 -1.44
N TRP A 146 3.97 12.06 -0.43
CA TRP A 146 3.87 11.55 0.95
C TRP A 146 2.54 11.93 1.62
N GLY A 147 2.13 13.18 1.51
CA GLY A 147 1.00 13.75 2.25
C GLY A 147 -0.36 13.28 1.73
N HIS A 148 -0.52 13.22 0.41
CA HIS A 148 -1.78 12.82 -0.21
C HIS A 148 -1.81 11.34 -0.59
N GLY A 149 -0.76 10.86 -1.27
CA GLY A 149 -0.75 9.48 -1.77
C GLY A 149 -0.08 8.46 -0.85
N LYS A 150 0.67 8.90 0.17
CA LYS A 150 1.52 8.06 1.05
C LYS A 150 2.48 7.14 0.26
N HIS A 151 2.91 7.62 -0.90
CA HIS A 151 3.70 6.85 -1.88
C HIS A 151 5.17 6.73 -1.48
N ILE A 152 5.57 5.58 -0.94
CA ILE A 152 6.97 5.35 -0.57
C ILE A 152 7.89 5.08 -1.76
N ASN A 153 7.37 4.62 -2.91
CA ASN A 153 8.20 4.20 -4.05
C ASN A 153 8.41 5.32 -5.07
N ILE A 154 8.87 6.49 -4.62
CA ILE A 154 9.21 7.62 -5.49
C ILE A 154 10.68 8.01 -5.43
N ILE A 155 11.24 8.30 -6.60
CA ILE A 155 12.53 8.95 -6.79
C ILE A 155 12.38 10.17 -7.69
N GLY A 156 13.33 11.09 -7.59
CA GLY A 156 13.37 12.30 -8.39
C GLY A 156 14.72 12.46 -9.09
N LEU A 157 14.72 12.65 -10.40
CA LEU A 157 15.90 12.85 -11.22
C LEU A 157 16.05 14.33 -11.55
N LEU A 158 17.17 14.92 -11.13
CA LEU A 158 17.47 16.32 -11.36
C LEU A 158 18.74 16.45 -12.19
N MET A 159 18.64 17.14 -13.32
CA MET A 159 19.82 17.51 -14.11
C MET A 159 20.60 18.66 -13.45
N MET A 160 21.90 18.46 -13.26
CA MET A 160 22.83 19.48 -12.76
C MET A 160 23.62 20.13 -13.90
N ASP A 161 24.09 21.36 -13.69
CA ASP A 161 24.84 22.14 -14.70
C ASP A 161 26.17 21.49 -15.10
N ASP A 162 26.77 20.68 -14.22
CA ASP A 162 28.00 19.92 -14.49
C ASP A 162 27.76 18.65 -15.33
N GLY A 163 26.51 18.44 -15.78
CA GLY A 163 26.09 17.31 -16.58
C GLY A 163 25.95 16.01 -15.79
N THR A 164 25.82 16.07 -14.46
CA THR A 164 25.48 14.93 -13.60
C THR A 164 23.99 14.90 -13.29
N VAL A 165 23.40 13.70 -13.21
CA VAL A 165 21.98 13.55 -12.80
C VAL A 165 21.95 13.14 -11.34
N ASN A 166 21.44 14.02 -10.48
CA ASN A 166 21.24 13.68 -9.07
C ASN A 166 19.93 12.94 -8.89
N VAL A 167 19.97 11.84 -8.15
CA VAL A 167 18.79 11.05 -7.78
C VAL A 167 18.43 11.37 -6.34
N TYR A 168 17.25 11.94 -6.15
CA TYR A 168 16.72 12.27 -4.83
C TYR A 168 15.58 11.35 -4.43
N THR A 169 15.38 11.23 -3.13
CA THR A 169 14.15 10.69 -2.55
C THR A 169 13.83 11.46 -1.26
N TYR A 170 12.78 11.05 -0.55
CA TYR A 170 12.47 11.60 0.77
C TYR A 170 12.55 10.53 1.85
N ARG A 171 12.71 10.99 3.10
CA ARG A 171 12.64 10.15 4.29
C ARG A 171 11.49 10.65 5.16
N PRO A 172 10.39 9.88 5.30
CA PRO A 172 9.24 10.30 6.10
C PRO A 172 9.55 10.35 7.59
N PHE A 173 10.49 9.50 8.04
CA PHE A 173 10.98 9.45 9.41
C PHE A 173 12.44 9.92 9.43
N SER A 174 12.69 11.02 10.13
CA SER A 174 14.01 11.63 10.19
C SER A 174 14.14 12.48 11.46
N ASN A 175 15.32 13.05 11.69
CA ASN A 175 15.54 13.99 12.80
C ASN A 175 14.69 15.28 12.68
N TYR A 176 14.02 15.51 11.55
CA TYR A 176 13.05 16.60 11.39
C TYR A 176 11.68 16.29 12.02
N GLY A 177 11.45 15.04 12.41
CA GLY A 177 10.24 14.56 13.07
C GLY A 177 9.55 13.42 12.32
N CYS A 178 8.44 12.98 12.90
CA CYS A 178 7.61 11.88 12.41
C CYS A 178 6.67 12.37 11.33
N SER A 179 6.70 11.72 10.17
CA SER A 179 5.92 12.10 8.98
C SER A 179 6.20 13.52 8.47
N LYS A 180 7.33 14.12 8.87
CA LYS A 180 7.76 15.46 8.47
C LYS A 180 8.89 15.36 7.46
N LEU A 181 8.58 15.68 6.21
CA LEU A 181 9.60 15.70 5.17
C LEU A 181 10.60 16.83 5.41
N GLY A 182 11.86 16.47 5.62
CA GLY A 182 12.99 17.39 5.65
C GLY A 182 13.41 17.86 4.26
N ARG A 183 14.72 18.10 4.10
CA ARG A 183 15.31 18.33 2.78
C ARG A 183 15.27 17.04 1.95
N PRO A 184 15.06 17.12 0.62
CA PRO A 184 15.24 15.97 -0.28
C PRO A 184 16.57 15.29 -0.01
N PHE A 185 16.53 13.97 0.15
CA PHE A 185 17.69 13.14 0.44
C PHE A 185 18.35 12.71 -0.87
N LEU A 186 19.62 13.10 -1.08
CA LEU A 186 20.40 12.64 -2.21
C LEU A 186 20.69 11.15 -2.04
N LEU A 187 20.14 10.33 -2.94
CA LEU A 187 20.22 8.89 -2.90
C LEU A 187 21.44 8.38 -3.66
N ASP A 188 21.65 8.89 -4.88
CA ASP A 188 22.81 8.60 -5.73
C ASP A 188 22.98 9.73 -6.76
N TYR A 189 24.01 9.66 -7.58
CA TYR A 189 24.11 10.46 -8.79
C TYR A 189 24.71 9.66 -9.94
N TRP A 190 24.22 9.96 -11.14
CA TRP A 190 24.63 9.35 -12.39
C TRP A 190 25.67 10.22 -13.08
N LYS A 191 26.85 9.64 -13.35
CA LYS A 191 27.93 10.29 -14.07
C LYS A 191 28.70 9.25 -14.88
N ASN A 192 29.04 9.57 -16.12
CA ASN A 192 29.76 8.66 -17.02
C ASN A 192 29.06 7.29 -17.13
N ASP A 193 27.75 7.32 -17.38
CA ASP A 193 26.91 6.14 -17.61
C ASP A 193 26.86 5.11 -16.47
N THR A 194 27.16 5.55 -15.24
CA THR A 194 27.13 4.71 -14.04
C THR A 194 26.62 5.48 -12.83
N PHE A 195 25.98 4.75 -11.91
CA PHE A 195 25.68 5.24 -10.56
C PHE A 195 26.93 5.14 -9.70
N ARG A 196 27.21 6.16 -8.89
CA ARG A 196 28.43 6.17 -8.06
C ARG A 196 28.35 5.17 -6.93
N TRP A 197 27.23 5.10 -6.23
CA TRP A 197 27.09 4.26 -5.04
C TRP A 197 26.37 2.94 -5.33
N GLY A 198 25.58 2.87 -6.42
CA GLY A 198 24.89 1.65 -6.84
C GLY A 198 23.83 1.23 -5.83
N VAL A 199 23.20 2.20 -5.16
CA VAL A 199 22.17 1.92 -4.15
C VAL A 199 20.87 1.49 -4.82
N ASP A 200 20.09 0.66 -4.11
CA ASP A 200 18.72 0.33 -4.52
C ASP A 200 17.84 1.59 -4.45
N LEU A 201 17.46 2.10 -5.63
CA LEU A 201 16.77 3.38 -5.78
C LEU A 201 15.35 3.38 -5.16
N PHE A 202 14.72 2.20 -5.09
CA PHE A 202 13.36 2.05 -4.57
C PHE A 202 13.32 1.30 -3.23
N SER A 203 14.46 1.23 -2.52
CA SER A 203 14.55 0.50 -1.27
C SER A 203 13.63 1.08 -0.18
N SER A 204 12.67 0.27 0.27
CA SER A 204 11.81 0.62 1.41
C SER A 204 12.62 0.72 2.71
N LYS A 205 13.70 -0.05 2.86
CA LYS A 205 14.57 -0.07 4.05
C LYS A 205 15.11 1.32 4.40
N LEU A 206 15.40 2.15 3.40
CA LEU A 206 15.94 3.50 3.60
C LEU A 206 14.86 4.50 4.05
N LYS A 207 13.58 4.20 3.82
CA LYS A 207 12.44 5.11 4.09
C LYS A 207 11.66 4.71 5.33
N THR A 208 11.43 3.41 5.53
CA THR A 208 10.62 2.85 6.63
C THR A 208 11.37 1.84 7.50
N GLY A 209 12.61 1.46 7.16
CA GLY A 209 13.38 0.49 7.93
C GLY A 209 13.91 0.98 9.28
N ASN A 210 13.87 2.28 9.54
CA ASN A 210 14.13 2.87 10.85
C ASN A 210 13.27 4.12 11.02
N MET A 211 12.24 4.03 11.86
CA MET A 211 11.28 5.10 12.11
C MET A 211 11.66 6.00 13.29
N LEU A 212 12.86 5.83 13.86
CA LEU A 212 13.45 6.71 14.89
C LEU A 212 12.57 6.90 16.13
N GLY A 213 11.88 5.86 16.56
CA GLY A 213 11.00 5.87 17.73
C GLY A 213 9.69 6.63 17.51
N CYS A 214 9.35 6.98 16.27
CA CYS A 214 8.12 7.70 15.97
C CYS A 214 6.87 7.00 16.49
N PRO A 215 5.90 7.75 17.07
CA PRO A 215 4.65 7.17 17.50
C PRO A 215 3.82 6.77 16.27
N ILE A 216 3.42 5.51 16.20
CA ILE A 216 2.55 4.95 15.17
C ILE A 216 1.27 4.51 15.87
N LYS A 217 0.13 5.05 15.43
CA LYS A 217 -1.17 4.71 16.02
C LYS A 217 -1.61 3.35 15.50
N CYS A 218 -1.79 2.40 16.41
CA CYS A 218 -2.10 1.03 16.09
C CYS A 218 -3.49 0.67 16.64
N VAL A 219 -4.37 0.13 15.80
CA VAL A 219 -5.67 -0.40 16.22
C VAL A 219 -5.66 -1.93 16.21
N GLY A 220 -6.10 -2.54 17.30
CA GLY A 220 -6.18 -4.00 17.44
C GLY A 220 -7.61 -4.51 17.31
N ASN A 221 -7.79 -5.72 16.79
CA ASN A 221 -9.05 -6.47 16.96
C ASN A 221 -8.92 -7.43 18.15
N GLU A 222 -9.81 -7.33 19.14
CA GLU A 222 -9.81 -8.18 20.34
C GLU A 222 -10.20 -9.61 19.95
N GLN A 223 -9.30 -10.57 20.17
CA GLN A 223 -9.56 -11.96 19.83
C GLN A 223 -8.71 -12.86 20.75
N PRO A 224 -9.15 -13.12 21.99
CA PRO A 224 -8.41 -13.99 22.89
C PRO A 224 -8.32 -15.42 22.36
N PRO A 225 -7.19 -16.13 22.53
CA PRO A 225 -5.98 -15.70 23.26
C PRO A 225 -4.97 -14.92 22.41
N ASP A 226 -5.23 -14.73 21.11
CA ASP A 226 -4.27 -14.16 20.16
C ASP A 226 -4.06 -12.65 20.36
N ILE A 227 -5.13 -11.91 20.59
CA ILE A 227 -5.07 -10.49 20.95
C ILE A 227 -5.96 -10.26 22.15
N VAL A 228 -5.36 -9.70 23.19
CA VAL A 228 -6.04 -9.28 24.40
C VAL A 228 -5.65 -7.84 24.70
N LEU A 229 -6.56 -6.92 24.45
CA LEU A 229 -6.55 -5.50 24.68
C LEU A 229 -7.09 -5.24 26.08
N ARG A 230 -6.35 -4.46 26.85
CA ARG A 230 -6.75 -4.05 28.19
C ARG A 230 -6.59 -2.57 28.33
N ARG A 231 -7.56 -1.94 28.99
CA ARG A 231 -7.43 -0.54 29.37
C ARG A 231 -6.71 -0.48 30.70
N GLU A 232 -5.57 0.18 30.72
CA GLU A 232 -4.78 0.41 31.92
C GLU A 232 -5.36 1.56 32.75
N ALA A 233 -4.90 1.68 34.00
CA ALA A 233 -5.40 2.66 34.97
C ALA A 233 -5.22 4.11 34.49
N ASP A 234 -4.24 4.37 33.64
CA ASP A 234 -3.91 5.65 33.03
C ASP A 234 -4.71 5.96 31.75
N GLN A 235 -5.73 5.15 31.44
CA GLN A 235 -6.55 5.23 30.22
C GLN A 235 -5.81 4.83 28.93
N GLN A 236 -4.59 4.33 29.01
CA GLN A 236 -3.89 3.78 27.85
C GLN A 236 -4.37 2.36 27.55
N TRP A 237 -4.31 1.99 26.27
CA TRP A 237 -4.53 0.62 25.87
C TRP A 237 -3.21 -0.13 25.91
N SER A 238 -3.19 -1.26 26.61
CA SER A 238 -2.15 -2.26 26.46
C SER A 238 -2.67 -3.48 25.75
N MET A 239 -1.74 -4.25 25.19
CA MET A 239 -2.04 -5.44 24.43
C MET A 239 -1.19 -6.60 24.94
N SER A 240 -1.76 -7.80 24.85
CA SER A 240 -1.09 -9.07 25.11
C SER A 240 -1.58 -10.13 24.13
N GLY A 241 -1.02 -11.34 24.22
CA GLY A 241 -1.24 -12.40 23.25
C GLY A 241 -0.22 -12.39 22.10
N LEU A 242 -0.42 -13.30 21.14
CA LEU A 242 0.46 -13.49 19.99
C LEU A 242 0.53 -12.24 19.10
N GLY A 243 -0.59 -11.60 18.81
CA GLY A 243 -0.65 -10.39 17.98
C GLY A 243 0.10 -9.22 18.62
N GLY A 244 0.01 -9.09 19.95
CA GLY A 244 0.77 -8.08 20.68
C GLY A 244 2.28 -8.32 20.63
N LYS A 245 2.72 -9.58 20.76
CA LYS A 245 4.13 -9.95 20.62
C LYS A 245 4.67 -9.72 19.20
N MET A 246 3.85 -9.97 18.18
CA MET A 246 4.19 -9.68 16.80
C MET A 246 4.37 -8.18 16.57
N LEU A 247 3.45 -7.34 17.08
CA LEU A 247 3.58 -5.89 16.97
C LEU A 247 4.80 -5.36 17.75
N GLU A 248 5.10 -5.90 18.93
CA GLU A 248 6.32 -5.59 19.68
C GLU A 248 7.60 -5.90 18.87
N PHE A 249 7.64 -7.06 18.22
CA PHE A 249 8.76 -7.45 17.35
C PHE A 249 8.92 -6.49 16.17
N VAL A 250 7.81 -6.17 15.48
CA VAL A 250 7.80 -5.26 14.33
C VAL A 250 8.19 -3.84 14.74
N ALA A 251 7.70 -3.36 15.89
CA ALA A 251 8.07 -2.09 16.50
C ALA A 251 9.57 -2.00 16.79
N LYS A 252 10.15 -3.05 17.37
CA LYS A 252 11.57 -3.13 17.64
C LYS A 252 12.40 -3.20 16.35
N TYR A 253 11.95 -3.98 15.37
CA TYR A 253 12.67 -4.18 14.11
C TYR A 253 12.70 -2.91 13.25
N MET A 254 11.57 -2.20 13.14
CA MET A 254 11.47 -0.95 12.38
C MET A 254 11.76 0.30 13.23
N ASN A 255 12.02 0.13 14.54
CA ASN A 255 12.29 1.19 15.50
C ASN A 255 11.19 2.29 15.53
N PHE A 256 9.96 1.90 15.85
CA PHE A 256 8.86 2.84 16.13
C PHE A 256 8.22 2.56 17.50
N THR A 257 7.45 3.52 18.01
CA THR A 257 6.70 3.39 19.26
C THR A 257 5.23 3.12 18.96
N PRO A 258 4.69 1.93 19.26
CA PRO A 258 3.28 1.64 19.03
C PRO A 258 2.41 2.40 20.04
N VAL A 259 1.39 3.10 19.56
CA VAL A 259 0.36 3.76 20.37
C VAL A 259 -0.95 3.01 20.14
N ILE A 260 -1.33 2.16 21.10
CA ILE A 260 -2.47 1.26 20.93
C ILE A 260 -3.79 2.01 21.14
N THR A 261 -4.78 1.71 20.32
CA THR A 261 -6.17 2.16 20.49
C THR A 261 -7.14 1.01 20.21
N SER A 262 -8.34 1.14 20.76
CA SER A 262 -9.48 0.28 20.42
C SER A 262 -10.14 0.76 19.11
N PRO A 263 -10.78 -0.15 18.35
CA PRO A 263 -11.76 0.22 17.33
C PRO A 263 -12.88 1.06 17.90
N LYS A 264 -13.53 1.86 17.05
CA LYS A 264 -14.80 2.53 17.38
C LYS A 264 -15.91 1.48 17.47
N GLY A 265 -16.79 1.62 18.46
CA GLY A 265 -17.91 0.69 18.72
C GLY A 265 -18.02 0.32 20.19
N ASP A 266 -19.10 -0.37 20.57
CA ASP A 266 -19.24 -0.92 21.92
C ASP A 266 -18.32 -2.15 22.09
N MET A 267 -17.56 -2.16 23.18
CA MET A 267 -16.57 -3.20 23.48
C MET A 267 -17.18 -4.60 23.60
N ASP A 268 -18.45 -4.69 24.00
CA ASP A 268 -19.17 -5.95 24.16
C ASP A 268 -19.38 -6.67 22.81
N GLU A 269 -19.38 -5.92 21.70
CA GLU A 269 -19.51 -6.48 20.34
C GLU A 269 -18.18 -7.08 19.83
N MET A 270 -17.02 -6.67 20.39
CA MET A 270 -15.70 -7.15 19.95
C MET A 270 -15.43 -8.62 20.33
N TYR A 271 -16.15 -9.18 21.31
CA TYR A 271 -15.93 -10.56 21.78
C TYR A 271 -16.67 -11.63 20.96
N SER A 272 -17.48 -11.24 19.99
CA SER A 272 -18.35 -12.15 19.25
C SER A 272 -17.96 -12.22 17.77
N TRP A 273 -17.78 -13.44 17.28
CA TRP A 273 -17.53 -13.72 15.87
C TRP A 273 -18.64 -13.18 14.93
N TYR A 274 -19.84 -12.93 15.46
CA TYR A 274 -20.97 -12.38 14.70
C TYR A 274 -20.78 -10.91 14.30
N TYR A 275 -20.02 -10.12 15.06
CA TYR A 275 -19.84 -8.67 14.80
C TYR A 275 -18.49 -8.34 14.16
N SER A 276 -17.73 -9.36 13.73
CA SER A 276 -16.39 -9.16 13.15
C SER A 276 -16.40 -8.28 11.90
N ALA A 277 -17.52 -8.25 11.16
CA ALA A 277 -17.67 -7.42 9.96
C ALA A 277 -17.78 -5.92 10.31
N ASP A 278 -18.54 -5.55 11.35
CA ASP A 278 -18.72 -4.16 11.76
C ASP A 278 -17.44 -3.60 12.39
N VAL A 279 -16.78 -4.40 13.24
CA VAL A 279 -15.47 -4.05 13.81
C VAL A 279 -14.43 -3.84 12.70
N LEU A 280 -14.39 -4.71 11.70
CA LEU A 280 -13.49 -4.57 10.56
C LEU A 280 -13.80 -3.32 9.73
N ASN A 281 -15.09 -3.03 9.49
CA ASN A 281 -15.48 -1.81 8.79
C ASN A 281 -15.06 -0.57 9.57
N ASN A 282 -15.23 -0.54 10.89
CA ASN A 282 -14.79 0.57 11.73
C ASN A 282 -13.28 0.76 11.71
N ILE A 283 -12.50 -0.32 11.80
CA ILE A 283 -11.03 -0.29 11.65
C ILE A 283 -10.64 0.26 10.27
N THR A 284 -11.31 -0.20 9.22
CA THR A 284 -11.02 0.20 7.84
C THR A 284 -11.33 1.69 7.64
N VAL A 285 -12.44 2.19 8.20
CA VAL A 285 -12.79 3.62 8.21
C VAL A 285 -11.77 4.44 9.01
N MET A 286 -11.28 3.93 10.14
CA MET A 286 -10.23 4.58 10.93
C MET A 286 -8.91 4.70 10.16
N LEU A 287 -8.52 3.65 9.42
CA LEU A 287 -7.36 3.68 8.53
C LEU A 287 -7.55 4.68 7.38
N TYR A 288 -8.72 4.65 6.74
CA TYR A 288 -9.03 5.53 5.61
C TYR A 288 -9.03 7.02 6.01
N ASN A 289 -9.52 7.33 7.22
CA ASN A 289 -9.57 8.69 7.74
C ASN A 289 -8.25 9.17 8.40
N ASP A 290 -7.15 8.42 8.27
CA ASP A 290 -5.86 8.71 8.93
C ASP A 290 -5.99 8.86 10.48
N GLU A 291 -6.99 8.22 11.08
CA GLU A 291 -7.16 8.22 12.54
C GLU A 291 -6.14 7.30 13.22
N VAL A 292 -5.82 6.20 12.53
CA VAL A 292 -4.81 5.19 12.88
C VAL A 292 -3.94 4.89 11.69
N ASP A 293 -2.68 4.53 11.95
CA ASP A 293 -1.66 4.31 10.92
C ASP A 293 -1.51 2.82 10.57
N LEU A 294 -1.81 1.94 11.52
CA LEU A 294 -1.63 0.50 11.41
C LEU A 294 -2.79 -0.24 12.08
N ALA A 295 -3.28 -1.30 11.45
CA ALA A 295 -4.19 -2.25 12.08
C ALA A 295 -3.48 -3.59 12.30
N PHE A 296 -3.76 -4.25 13.42
CA PHE A 296 -3.19 -5.55 13.75
C PHE A 296 -4.24 -6.50 14.31
N GLY A 297 -4.17 -7.76 13.86
CA GLY A 297 -5.01 -8.82 14.35
C GLY A 297 -5.47 -9.80 13.31
N TRP A 298 -6.52 -10.52 13.66
CA TRP A 298 -7.10 -11.54 12.81
C TRP A 298 -8.08 -10.87 11.85
N TYR A 299 -7.69 -10.86 10.58
CA TYR A 299 -8.49 -10.32 9.48
C TYR A 299 -8.59 -11.39 8.40
N SER A 300 -9.82 -11.65 7.94
CA SER A 300 -10.06 -12.55 6.81
C SER A 300 -10.07 -11.75 5.51
N TYR A 301 -9.35 -12.25 4.50
CA TYR A 301 -9.42 -11.69 3.14
C TYR A 301 -10.84 -11.72 2.56
N ALA A 302 -11.68 -12.66 3.03
CA ALA A 302 -13.05 -12.79 2.55
C ALA A 302 -13.99 -11.71 3.11
N THR A 303 -13.65 -11.09 4.24
CA THR A 303 -14.47 -10.06 4.91
C THR A 303 -14.00 -8.64 4.63
N LEU A 304 -12.84 -8.48 3.98
CA LEU A 304 -12.31 -7.16 3.66
C LEU A 304 -12.97 -6.63 2.38
N ASN A 305 -13.79 -5.59 2.55
CA ASN A 305 -14.33 -4.84 1.41
C ASN A 305 -13.18 -4.18 0.65
N HIS A 306 -13.06 -4.51 -0.63
CA HIS A 306 -12.04 -3.95 -1.53
C HIS A 306 -12.28 -2.48 -1.88
N ASP A 307 -13.36 -1.88 -1.37
CA ASP A 307 -13.73 -0.50 -1.63
C ASP A 307 -12.77 0.51 -0.98
N TYR A 308 -12.01 0.08 0.02
CA TYR A 308 -11.02 0.92 0.69
C TYR A 308 -9.60 0.62 0.20
N THR A 309 -8.79 1.66 0.06
CA THR A 309 -7.38 1.60 -0.40
C THR A 309 -6.42 1.04 0.65
N THR A 310 -6.91 0.30 1.64
CA THR A 310 -6.09 -0.28 2.70
C THR A 310 -5.27 -1.45 2.15
N GLU A 311 -3.95 -1.37 2.25
CA GLU A 311 -3.09 -2.47 1.85
C GLU A 311 -2.91 -3.47 3.00
N LEU A 312 -3.09 -4.75 2.68
CA LEU A 312 -2.84 -5.84 3.63
C LEU A 312 -1.37 -6.24 3.57
N ALA A 313 -0.79 -6.45 4.76
CA ALA A 313 0.50 -7.11 4.87
C ALA A 313 0.41 -8.56 4.36
N LYS A 314 1.57 -9.17 4.09
CA LYS A 314 1.63 -10.59 3.76
C LYS A 314 1.06 -11.42 4.92
N SER A 315 0.19 -12.38 4.61
CA SER A 315 -0.37 -13.28 5.62
C SER A 315 0.73 -14.02 6.39
N THR A 316 0.60 -14.01 7.71
CA THR A 316 1.54 -14.67 8.65
C THR A 316 1.03 -16.03 9.09
N SER A 317 -0.29 -16.25 9.04
CA SER A 317 -0.96 -17.50 9.37
C SER A 317 -2.01 -17.85 8.31
N VAL A 318 -2.30 -19.14 8.21
CA VAL A 318 -3.42 -19.68 7.44
C VAL A 318 -4.22 -20.53 8.40
N ASP A 319 -5.50 -20.21 8.55
CA ASP A 319 -6.42 -21.02 9.35
C ASP A 319 -7.32 -21.86 8.44
N CYS A 320 -7.75 -23.01 8.93
CA CYS A 320 -8.62 -23.94 8.22
C CYS A 320 -9.97 -24.02 8.93
N LEU A 321 -11.05 -24.13 8.16
CA LEU A 321 -12.38 -24.34 8.72
C LEU A 321 -12.41 -25.67 9.48
N GLY A 322 -12.54 -25.58 10.79
CA GLY A 322 -12.62 -26.71 11.72
C GLY A 322 -13.97 -26.76 12.42
N TRP A 323 -14.36 -27.96 12.83
CA TRP A 323 -15.56 -28.19 13.62
C TRP A 323 -15.12 -28.57 15.03
N ALA A 324 -15.47 -27.75 16.02
CA ALA A 324 -15.26 -28.10 17.41
C ALA A 324 -16.42 -28.96 17.89
N VAL A 325 -16.12 -30.19 18.30
CA VAL A 325 -17.09 -31.09 18.93
C VAL A 325 -16.76 -31.16 20.42
N PRO A 326 -17.73 -30.94 21.32
CA PRO A 326 -17.49 -31.04 22.76
C PRO A 326 -16.81 -32.37 23.12
N TYR A 327 -15.86 -32.32 24.05
CA TYR A 327 -15.27 -33.54 24.58
C TYR A 327 -16.38 -34.41 25.18
N ARG A 328 -16.54 -35.63 24.65
CA ARG A 328 -17.67 -36.55 24.96
C ARG A 328 -19.03 -36.07 24.45
N ALA A 329 -19.07 -35.43 23.27
CA ALA A 329 -20.34 -35.22 22.58
C ALA A 329 -21.00 -36.58 22.28
N GLY A 330 -22.28 -36.68 22.63
CA GLY A 330 -23.06 -37.90 22.51
C GLY A 330 -23.11 -38.73 23.80
N PRO A 331 -24.13 -39.60 23.93
CA PRO A 331 -24.22 -40.51 25.06
C PRO A 331 -23.02 -41.45 25.07
N ARG A 332 -22.54 -41.82 26.26
CA ARG A 332 -21.55 -42.90 26.38
C ARG A 332 -22.15 -44.15 25.74
N PRO A 333 -21.43 -44.85 24.83
CA PRO A 333 -21.93 -46.11 24.29
C PRO A 333 -22.19 -47.06 25.46
N GLN A 334 -23.40 -47.63 25.51
CA GLN A 334 -23.71 -48.61 26.54
C GLN A 334 -22.97 -49.91 26.23
N PRO A 335 -22.53 -50.69 27.23
CA PRO A 335 -21.78 -51.92 26.99
C PRO A 335 -22.49 -52.91 26.05
N TRP A 336 -23.83 -52.92 26.07
CA TRP A 336 -24.67 -53.78 25.24
C TRP A 336 -24.96 -53.22 23.85
N THR A 337 -24.66 -51.95 23.57
CA THR A 337 -24.93 -51.32 22.27
C THR A 337 -24.26 -52.10 21.14
N ASN A 338 -22.99 -52.50 21.31
CA ASN A 338 -22.30 -53.28 20.28
C ASN A 338 -22.90 -54.67 20.05
N TYR A 339 -23.47 -55.30 21.08
CA TYR A 339 -24.09 -56.63 20.97
C TYR A 339 -25.49 -56.56 20.34
N VAL A 340 -26.31 -55.58 20.72
CA VAL A 340 -27.69 -55.45 20.22
C VAL A 340 -27.72 -54.92 18.79
N TYR A 341 -26.77 -54.05 18.42
CA TYR A 341 -26.68 -53.49 17.06
C TYR A 341 -25.79 -54.31 16.10
N GLU A 342 -25.31 -55.48 16.50
CA GLU A 342 -24.57 -56.38 15.61
C GLU A 342 -25.46 -56.90 14.46
N PHE A 343 -26.74 -57.16 14.75
CA PHE A 343 -27.77 -57.46 13.75
C PHE A 343 -28.82 -56.35 13.72
N ASP A 344 -29.40 -56.13 12.54
CA ASP A 344 -30.55 -55.24 12.41
C ASP A 344 -31.78 -55.86 13.10
N LYS A 345 -32.83 -55.05 13.27
CA LYS A 345 -34.06 -55.50 13.95
C LYS A 345 -34.68 -56.71 13.26
N PHE A 346 -34.59 -56.79 11.93
CA PHE A 346 -35.12 -57.93 11.18
C PHE A 346 -34.26 -59.18 11.38
N GLY A 347 -32.94 -59.06 11.40
CA GLY A 347 -32.00 -60.14 11.71
C GLY A 347 -32.29 -60.80 13.06
N TRP A 348 -32.51 -60.01 14.10
CA TRP A 348 -32.92 -60.55 15.41
C TRP A 348 -34.26 -61.28 15.38
N MET A 349 -35.25 -60.75 14.65
CA MET A 349 -36.54 -61.44 14.47
C MET A 349 -36.41 -62.75 13.68
N PHE A 350 -35.53 -62.81 12.68
CA PHE A 350 -35.25 -64.03 11.93
C PHE A 350 -34.55 -65.08 12.80
N ILE A 351 -33.52 -64.68 13.55
CA ILE A 351 -32.82 -65.59 14.49
C ILE A 351 -33.81 -66.15 15.52
N GLY A 352 -34.65 -65.29 16.11
CA GLY A 352 -35.68 -65.71 17.05
C GLY A 352 -36.73 -66.63 16.43
N SER A 353 -37.21 -66.33 15.22
CA SER A 353 -38.22 -67.16 14.55
C SER A 353 -37.66 -68.52 14.11
N ILE A 354 -36.44 -68.58 13.59
CA ILE A 354 -35.75 -69.84 13.26
C ILE A 354 -35.60 -70.69 14.52
N PHE A 355 -35.18 -70.10 15.65
CA PHE A 355 -35.05 -70.83 16.91
C PHE A 355 -36.38 -71.47 17.33
N VAL A 356 -37.49 -70.72 17.27
CA VAL A 356 -38.84 -71.25 17.59
C VAL A 356 -39.25 -72.37 16.64
N VAL A 357 -39.02 -72.23 15.33
CA VAL A 357 -39.32 -73.27 14.34
C VAL A 357 -38.53 -74.54 14.63
N VAL A 358 -37.21 -74.42 14.87
CA VAL A 358 -36.33 -75.57 15.15
C VAL A 358 -36.79 -76.29 16.42
N VAL A 359 -37.04 -75.57 17.51
CA VAL A 359 -37.54 -76.16 18.77
C VAL A 359 -38.90 -76.83 18.55
N GLY A 360 -39.81 -76.19 17.81
CA GLY A 360 -41.12 -76.74 17.47
C GLY A 360 -41.02 -78.05 16.69
N VAL A 361 -40.12 -78.12 15.71
CA VAL A 361 -39.85 -79.34 14.93
C VAL A 361 -39.30 -80.45 15.82
N PHE A 362 -38.30 -80.17 16.67
CA PHE A 362 -37.76 -81.16 17.61
C PHE A 362 -38.82 -81.66 18.61
N TYR A 363 -39.66 -80.77 19.12
CA TYR A 363 -40.77 -81.15 20.01
C TYR A 363 -41.79 -82.05 19.31
N PHE A 364 -42.15 -81.72 18.06
CA PHE A 364 -43.07 -82.51 17.26
C PHE A 364 -42.52 -83.92 16.99
N PHE A 365 -41.27 -84.04 16.57
CA PHE A 365 -40.63 -85.35 16.37
C PHE A 365 -40.50 -86.16 17.66
N ARG A 366 -40.17 -85.52 18.78
CA ARG A 366 -40.14 -86.18 20.10
C ARG A 366 -41.51 -86.71 20.55
N LYS A 367 -42.61 -86.13 20.08
CA LYS A 367 -43.97 -86.58 20.41
C LYS A 367 -44.45 -87.74 19.51
N MET A 368 -43.84 -87.91 18.33
CA MET A 368 -44.20 -88.95 17.37
C MET A 368 -43.33 -90.22 17.42
N GLY A 369 -42.15 -90.15 18.03
CA GLY A 369 -41.38 -91.32 18.45
C GLY A 369 -41.70 -91.67 19.90
#